data_AF-A0A0B5CZQ4-F1
#
_entry.id   AF-A0A0B5CZQ4-F1
#
_cell.length_a   1.000
_cell.length_b   1.000
_cell.length_c   1.000
_cell.angle_alpha   90.00
_cell.angle_beta   90.00
_cell.angle_gamma   90.00
#
_symmetry.space_group_name_H-M   'P 1'
#
loop_
_entity.id
_entity.type
_entity.pdbx_description
1 polymer ?
#
loop_
_entity_poly.entity_id
_entity_poly.type
_entity_poly.pdbx_seq_one_letter_code
_entity_poly.pdbx_strand_id
1 'polypeptide(L)'
;MFGVTAVILLLPAALLLVVPTRDVSERVELGLSQYDWTIPLEMECRPSTDVLVKGWTCGPVLMQTLITEGGTDPDRTLRRMMRALVFGPVSEDAEMLREGDARIIIDQTNRAVGISLEGTGENRGLTMVALLSGPGEHLAPLSDTIWREFTGNALSAGAQEAIASTSGDRDGGLRLPIELTQVMAE
;
A
#
# COMPACT_ATOMS: atom_id res chain seq x y z
N MET A 1 -35.48 36.45 22.89
CA MET A 1 -34.58 35.29 23.05
C MET A 1 -34.53 34.34 21.84
N PHE A 2 -35.22 34.61 20.71
CA PHE A 2 -35.17 33.72 19.53
C PHE A 2 -33.99 34.00 18.56
N GLY A 3 -33.36 35.18 18.65
CA GLY A 3 -32.24 35.55 17.78
C GLY A 3 -30.92 34.88 18.15
N VAL A 4 -30.66 34.64 19.44
CA VAL A 4 -29.40 34.02 19.90
C VAL A 4 -29.36 32.54 19.52
N THR A 5 -30.49 31.84 19.60
CA THR A 5 -30.60 30.43 19.21
C THR A 5 -30.38 30.23 17.71
N ALA A 6 -30.89 31.15 16.87
CA ALA A 6 -30.66 31.10 15.43
C ALA A 6 -29.18 31.32 15.06
N VAL A 7 -28.47 32.22 15.76
CA VAL A 7 -27.03 32.43 15.56
C VAL A 7 -26.22 31.21 16.00
N ILE A 8 -26.55 30.59 17.14
CA ILE A 8 -25.87 29.38 17.62
C ILE A 8 -26.07 28.20 16.67
N LEU A 9 -27.26 28.08 16.06
CA LEU A 9 -27.56 26.99 15.12
C LEU A 9 -26.96 27.18 13.72
N LEU A 10 -26.74 28.42 13.30
CA LEU A 10 -26.11 28.73 12.00
C LEU A 10 -24.58 28.78 12.07
N LEU A 11 -24.01 28.93 13.27
CA LEU A 11 -22.56 28.98 13.47
C LEU A 11 -21.83 27.72 12.95
N PRO A 12 -22.29 26.48 13.19
CA PRO A 12 -21.62 25.28 12.66
C PRO A 12 -21.62 25.24 11.14
N ALA A 13 -22.72 25.65 10.50
CA ALA A 13 -22.83 25.69 9.04
C ALA A 13 -21.94 26.78 8.43
N ALA A 14 -21.81 27.94 9.08
CA ALA A 14 -20.87 28.99 8.69
C ALA A 14 -19.41 28.56 8.89
N LEU A 15 -19.11 27.79 9.95
CA LEU A 15 -17.79 27.22 10.19
C LEU A 15 -17.43 26.17 9.15
N LEU A 16 -18.39 25.34 8.69
CA LEU A 16 -18.16 24.36 7.62
C LEU A 16 -17.74 25.01 6.29
N LEU A 17 -18.18 26.25 6.01
CA LEU A 17 -17.74 27.01 4.82
C LEU A 17 -16.30 27.55 4.95
N VAL A 18 -15.78 27.67 6.18
CA VAL A 18 -14.46 28.25 6.48
C VAL A 18 -13.42 27.17 6.78
N VAL A 19 -13.79 25.90 6.90
CA VAL A 19 -12.81 24.80 6.95
C VAL A 19 -12.31 24.57 5.53
N PRO A 20 -11.08 25.02 5.17
CA PRO A 20 -10.48 24.56 3.93
C PRO A 20 -10.38 23.03 4.03
N THR A 21 -10.90 22.33 3.03
CA THR A 21 -10.47 20.96 2.74
C THR A 21 -9.01 21.04 2.31
N ARG A 22 -8.10 21.26 3.26
CA ARG A 22 -6.67 21.12 3.00
C ARG A 22 -6.50 19.65 2.66
N ASP A 23 -6.05 19.36 1.44
CA ASP A 23 -5.33 18.12 1.21
C ASP A 23 -4.12 18.19 2.12
N VAL A 24 -4.26 17.57 3.30
CA VAL A 24 -3.18 17.44 4.26
C VAL A 24 -2.25 16.39 3.66
N SER A 25 -1.25 16.87 2.94
CA SER A 25 -0.10 16.06 2.56
C SER A 25 0.91 16.08 3.70
N GLU A 26 1.41 14.92 4.07
CA GLU A 26 2.44 14.75 5.10
C GLU A 26 3.60 13.96 4.50
N ARG A 27 4.79 14.17 5.06
CA ARG A 27 5.95 13.37 4.70
C ARG A 27 5.65 11.89 5.01
N VAL A 28 6.02 11.03 4.07
CA VAL A 28 5.88 9.59 4.26
C VAL A 28 6.93 9.10 5.26
N GLU A 29 6.51 8.26 6.21
CA GLU A 29 7.39 7.66 7.21
C GLU A 29 7.06 6.19 7.41
N LEU A 30 7.86 5.30 6.82
CA LEU A 30 7.71 3.86 7.00
C LEU A 30 7.93 3.46 8.46
N GLY A 31 7.26 2.40 8.90
CA GLY A 31 7.24 1.95 10.29
C GLY A 31 5.84 2.01 10.87
N LEU A 32 5.74 1.90 12.20
CA LEU A 32 4.44 1.77 12.85
C LEU A 32 4.50 2.45 14.22
N SER A 33 3.48 3.24 14.56
CA SER A 33 3.57 4.25 15.64
C SER A 33 3.89 3.70 17.04
N GLN A 34 3.70 2.41 17.29
CA GLN A 34 4.08 1.76 18.56
C GLN A 34 5.54 1.30 18.62
N TYR A 35 6.31 1.44 17.54
CA TYR A 35 7.73 1.12 17.48
C TYR A 35 8.53 2.39 17.20
N ASP A 36 9.70 2.51 17.82
CA ASP A 36 10.62 3.64 17.61
C ASP A 36 11.40 3.54 16.27
N TRP A 37 11.23 2.43 15.55
CA TRP A 37 11.87 2.23 14.25
C TRP A 37 11.03 2.87 13.14
N THR A 38 11.48 4.01 12.66
CA THR A 38 10.90 4.72 11.51
C THR A 38 11.93 5.02 10.45
N ILE A 39 11.50 5.05 9.20
CA ILE A 39 12.32 5.43 8.05
C ILE A 39 11.56 6.51 7.26
N PRO A 40 12.01 7.77 7.27
CA PRO A 40 11.38 8.83 6.50
C PRO A 40 11.70 8.65 5.01
N LEU A 41 10.72 8.90 4.14
CA LEU A 41 10.94 8.99 2.70
C LEU A 41 10.86 10.45 2.26
N GLU A 42 11.68 10.83 1.29
CA GLU A 42 11.69 12.17 0.69
C GLU A 42 10.52 12.36 -0.29
N MET A 43 9.30 12.17 0.20
CA MET A 43 8.06 12.35 -0.54
C MET A 43 6.90 12.71 0.39
N GLU A 44 5.91 13.42 -0.15
CA GLU A 44 4.71 13.81 0.57
C GLU A 44 3.48 13.16 -0.04
N CYS A 45 2.65 12.55 0.81
CA CYS A 45 1.41 11.91 0.41
C CYS A 45 0.32 12.21 1.43
N ARG A 46 -0.94 11.98 1.02
CA ARG A 46 -2.06 12.13 1.94
C ARG A 46 -2.08 10.96 2.93
N PRO A 47 -2.09 11.17 4.25
CA PRO A 47 -2.25 10.08 5.21
C PRO A 47 -3.53 9.28 4.94
N SER A 48 -3.44 7.96 5.00
CA SER A 48 -4.61 7.08 4.96
C SER A 48 -5.41 7.26 6.25
N THR A 49 -6.74 7.20 6.14
CA THR A 49 -7.64 7.21 7.30
C THR A 49 -7.85 5.81 7.90
N ASP A 50 -7.14 4.80 7.40
CA ASP A 50 -7.18 3.45 7.95
C ASP A 50 -6.59 3.44 9.37
N VAL A 51 -7.37 2.92 10.32
CA VAL A 51 -7.01 2.86 11.74
C VAL A 51 -6.19 1.61 12.09
N LEU A 52 -6.20 0.59 11.23
CA LEU A 52 -5.54 -0.69 11.49
C LEU A 52 -4.09 -0.71 11.03
N VAL A 53 -3.78 0.01 9.95
CA VAL A 53 -2.45 -0.01 9.33
C VAL A 53 -2.05 1.42 8.98
N LYS A 54 -0.86 1.84 9.40
CA LYS A 54 -0.30 3.14 9.01
C LYS A 54 -0.09 3.13 7.49
N GLY A 55 -0.49 4.20 6.82
CA GLY A 55 -0.40 4.25 5.37
C GLY A 55 -0.67 5.63 4.79
N TRP A 56 -0.47 5.75 3.48
CA TRP A 56 -0.67 6.96 2.71
C TRP A 56 -1.30 6.64 1.36
N THR A 57 -2.03 7.61 0.82
CA THR A 57 -2.49 7.64 -0.57
C THR A 57 -1.58 8.58 -1.35
N CYS A 58 -0.76 8.00 -2.23
CA CYS A 58 0.18 8.69 -3.10
C CYS A 58 -0.37 8.70 -4.53
N GLY A 59 -1.23 9.69 -4.85
CA GLY A 59 -1.98 9.69 -6.11
C GLY A 59 -2.92 8.47 -6.18
N PRO A 60 -2.83 7.60 -7.21
CA PRO A 60 -3.67 6.41 -7.32
C PRO A 60 -3.11 5.20 -6.55
N VAL A 61 -2.01 5.35 -5.82
CA VAL A 61 -1.36 4.25 -5.08
C VAL A 61 -1.74 4.34 -3.60
N LEU A 62 -2.25 3.24 -3.06
CA LEU A 62 -2.36 3.03 -1.62
C LEU A 62 -1.07 2.36 -1.14
N MET A 63 -0.39 3.01 -0.21
CA MET A 63 0.78 2.49 0.46
C MET A 63 0.46 2.24 1.92
N GLN A 64 0.81 1.07 2.42
CA GLN A 64 0.63 0.64 3.79
C GLN A 64 1.98 0.21 4.35
N THR A 65 2.19 0.39 5.64
CA THR A 65 3.40 -0.02 6.32
C THR A 65 3.08 -0.63 7.68
N LEU A 66 3.87 -1.62 8.08
CA LEU A 66 3.79 -2.24 9.38
C LEU A 66 5.16 -2.74 9.83
N ILE A 67 5.26 -3.03 11.11
CA ILE A 67 6.37 -3.77 11.70
C ILE A 67 5.80 -5.07 12.25
N THR A 68 6.46 -6.18 11.93
CA THR A 68 6.10 -7.51 12.42
C THR A 68 7.33 -8.17 13.02
N GLU A 69 7.11 -9.15 13.89
CA GLU A 69 8.18 -10.05 14.30
C GLU A 69 8.65 -10.84 13.06
N GLY A 70 9.96 -10.77 12.84
CA GLY A 70 10.65 -11.54 11.84
C GLY A 70 10.64 -13.02 12.19
N GLY A 71 10.78 -13.85 11.15
CA GLY A 71 10.96 -15.29 11.29
C GLY A 71 12.39 -15.68 10.90
N THR A 72 12.69 -16.97 10.97
CA THR A 72 13.94 -17.53 10.40
C THR A 72 13.96 -17.53 8.87
N ASP A 73 12.86 -17.14 8.24
CA ASP A 73 12.63 -17.15 6.80
C ASP A 73 11.97 -15.82 6.38
N PRO A 74 12.78 -14.81 5.99
CA PRO A 74 12.32 -13.47 5.66
C PRO A 74 11.36 -13.45 4.47
N ASP A 75 11.61 -14.31 3.49
CA ASP A 75 10.80 -14.47 2.29
C ASP A 75 9.37 -14.92 2.64
N ARG A 76 9.26 -15.87 3.58
CA ARG A 76 7.97 -16.32 4.12
C ARG A 76 7.28 -15.25 4.93
N THR A 77 8.02 -14.46 5.71
CA THR A 77 7.47 -13.33 6.47
C THR A 77 6.84 -12.30 5.54
N LEU A 78 7.52 -11.89 4.48
CA LEU A 78 6.98 -10.94 3.50
C LEU A 78 5.73 -11.51 2.80
N ARG A 79 5.76 -12.76 2.32
CA ARG A 79 4.58 -13.41 1.73
C ARG A 79 3.39 -13.47 2.70
N ARG A 80 3.65 -13.78 3.98
CA ARG A 80 2.61 -13.80 5.03
C ARG A 80 1.98 -12.42 5.19
N MET A 81 2.79 -11.36 5.23
CA MET A 81 2.29 -10.00 5.41
C MET A 81 1.55 -9.50 4.18
N MET A 82 2.03 -9.79 2.97
CA MET A 82 1.28 -9.47 1.75
C MET A 82 -0.09 -10.14 1.73
N ARG A 83 -0.19 -11.43 2.09
CA ARG A 83 -1.49 -12.12 2.19
C ARG A 83 -2.43 -11.54 3.25
N ALA A 84 -1.89 -10.90 4.29
CA ALA A 84 -2.69 -10.27 5.33
C ALA A 84 -3.27 -8.91 4.90
N LEU A 85 -2.61 -8.24 3.95
CA LEU A 85 -2.92 -6.86 3.57
C LEU A 85 -3.55 -6.74 2.16
N VAL A 86 -3.26 -7.67 1.26
CA VAL A 86 -3.80 -7.68 -0.10
C VAL A 86 -5.16 -8.37 -0.14
N PHE A 87 -6.11 -7.78 -0.87
CA PHE A 87 -7.42 -8.39 -1.13
C PHE A 87 -7.33 -9.49 -2.21
N GLY A 88 -6.73 -10.63 -1.87
CA GLY A 88 -6.61 -11.78 -2.75
C GLY A 88 -5.46 -12.72 -2.40
N PRO A 89 -5.41 -13.93 -2.99
CA PRO A 89 -4.26 -14.80 -2.86
C PRO A 89 -3.06 -14.17 -3.57
N VAL A 90 -1.95 -14.02 -2.86
CA VAL A 90 -0.67 -13.66 -3.46
C VAL A 90 -0.17 -14.87 -4.25
N SER A 91 0.23 -14.67 -5.51
CA SER A 91 0.76 -15.74 -6.34
C SER A 91 1.97 -16.40 -5.68
N GLU A 92 1.99 -17.74 -5.61
CA GLU A 92 3.15 -18.48 -5.07
C GLU A 92 4.38 -18.32 -5.97
N ASP A 93 4.14 -18.15 -7.27
CA ASP A 93 5.15 -17.95 -8.31
C ASP A 93 5.53 -16.47 -8.50
N ALA A 94 5.04 -15.57 -7.63
CA ALA A 94 5.42 -14.17 -7.68
C ALA A 94 6.94 -14.01 -7.57
N GLU A 95 7.52 -13.24 -8.49
CA GLU A 95 8.95 -13.00 -8.53
C GLU A 95 9.40 -12.30 -7.25
N MET A 96 10.50 -12.81 -6.68
CA MET A 96 11.09 -12.28 -5.47
C MET A 96 12.56 -11.92 -5.69
N LEU A 97 12.89 -10.66 -5.46
CA LEU A 97 14.26 -10.16 -5.50
C LEU A 97 14.79 -9.95 -4.08
N ARG A 98 16.10 -10.10 -3.93
CA ARG A 98 16.79 -10.09 -2.63
C ARG A 98 18.05 -9.25 -2.76
N GLU A 99 18.25 -8.36 -1.80
CA GLU A 99 19.46 -7.54 -1.68
C GLU A 99 19.75 -7.33 -0.19
N GLY A 100 20.83 -7.93 0.31
CA GLY A 100 21.14 -7.91 1.74
C GLY A 100 19.96 -8.38 2.61
N ASP A 101 19.52 -7.52 3.51
CA ASP A 101 18.40 -7.73 4.44
C ASP A 101 17.03 -7.31 3.85
N ALA A 102 16.99 -6.88 2.59
CA ALA A 102 15.80 -6.41 1.91
C ALA A 102 15.23 -7.47 0.95
N ARG A 103 13.90 -7.52 0.85
CA ARG A 103 13.16 -8.38 -0.10
C ARG A 103 12.09 -7.56 -0.79
N ILE A 104 11.81 -7.89 -2.04
CA ILE A 104 10.67 -7.35 -2.79
C ILE A 104 9.96 -8.48 -3.51
N ILE A 105 8.63 -8.47 -3.46
CA ILE A 105 7.74 -9.37 -4.20
C ILE A 105 6.88 -8.51 -5.12
N ILE A 106 6.82 -8.89 -6.39
CA ILE A 106 5.98 -8.24 -7.40
C ILE A 106 4.77 -9.14 -7.66
N ASP A 107 3.60 -8.72 -7.20
CA ASP A 107 2.34 -9.43 -7.41
C ASP A 107 1.51 -8.73 -8.49
N GLN A 108 1.71 -9.19 -9.74
CA GLN A 108 1.01 -8.67 -10.90
C GLN A 108 -0.50 -8.94 -10.82
N THR A 109 -0.91 -10.06 -10.21
CA THR A 109 -2.32 -10.48 -10.14
C THR A 109 -3.14 -9.52 -9.28
N ASN A 110 -2.59 -9.12 -8.13
CA ASN A 110 -3.28 -8.22 -7.21
C ASN A 110 -2.90 -6.75 -7.40
N ARG A 111 -2.05 -6.45 -8.38
CA ARG A 111 -1.49 -5.13 -8.60
C ARG A 111 -0.84 -4.54 -7.36
N ALA A 112 0.04 -5.34 -6.76
CA ALA A 112 0.67 -5.03 -5.51
C ALA A 112 2.17 -5.34 -5.52
N VAL A 113 2.93 -4.54 -4.77
CA VAL A 113 4.34 -4.74 -4.52
C VAL A 113 4.55 -4.74 -3.02
N GLY A 114 5.09 -5.85 -2.49
CA GLY A 114 5.50 -5.93 -1.10
C GLY A 114 7.01 -5.78 -0.99
N ILE A 115 7.47 -4.93 -0.10
CA ILE A 115 8.90 -4.71 0.18
C ILE A 115 9.11 -4.90 1.69
N SER A 116 10.15 -5.63 2.09
CA SER A 116 10.52 -5.76 3.50
C SER A 116 11.99 -5.50 3.73
N LEU A 117 12.31 -5.06 4.95
CA LEU A 117 13.67 -4.90 5.47
C LEU A 117 13.76 -5.56 6.83
N GLU A 118 14.74 -6.45 7.03
CA GLU A 118 15.04 -7.00 8.35
C GLU A 118 15.77 -5.97 9.21
N GLY A 119 15.34 -5.84 10.46
CA GLY A 119 15.94 -4.92 11.41
C GLY A 119 17.29 -5.44 11.92
N THR A 120 18.21 -4.51 12.13
CA THR A 120 19.53 -4.79 12.72
C THR A 120 19.68 -4.05 14.06
N GLY A 121 20.75 -4.34 14.82
CA GLY A 121 21.02 -3.66 16.09
C GLY A 121 19.90 -3.85 17.12
N GLU A 122 19.28 -2.74 17.51
CA GLU A 122 18.16 -2.68 18.46
C GLU A 122 16.84 -3.21 17.86
N ASN A 123 16.72 -3.21 16.54
CA ASN A 123 15.54 -3.70 15.80
C ASN A 123 15.69 -5.16 15.37
N ARG A 124 16.70 -5.89 15.88
CA ARG A 124 16.94 -7.28 15.50
C ARG A 124 15.74 -8.15 15.84
N GLY A 125 15.32 -8.98 14.90
CA GLY A 125 14.15 -9.84 15.03
C GLY A 125 12.83 -9.16 14.66
N LEU A 126 12.87 -7.89 14.24
CA LEU A 126 11.75 -7.21 13.62
C LEU A 126 11.94 -7.14 12.09
N THR A 127 10.84 -7.07 11.37
CA THR A 127 10.82 -6.84 9.93
C THR A 127 9.87 -5.70 9.64
N MET A 128 10.39 -4.64 9.02
CA MET A 128 9.57 -3.57 8.46
C MET A 128 9.02 -4.04 7.11
N VAL A 129 7.74 -3.80 6.87
CA VAL A 129 7.07 -4.12 5.60
C VAL A 129 6.41 -2.86 5.06
N ALA A 130 6.58 -2.62 3.77
CA ALA A 130 5.82 -1.66 2.98
C ALA A 130 5.07 -2.43 1.89
N LEU A 131 3.76 -2.20 1.78
CA LEU A 131 2.93 -2.74 0.71
C LEU A 131 2.39 -1.58 -0.11
N LEU A 132 2.58 -1.64 -1.42
CA LEU A 132 2.03 -0.70 -2.37
C LEU A 132 1.00 -1.41 -3.23
N SER A 133 -0.14 -0.78 -3.47
CA SER A 133 -1.18 -1.29 -4.36
C SER A 133 -1.76 -0.17 -5.22
N GLY A 134 -1.96 -0.42 -6.51
CA GLY A 134 -2.35 0.62 -7.44
C GLY A 134 -2.03 0.30 -8.90
N PRO A 135 -2.06 1.30 -9.80
CA PRO A 135 -1.66 1.13 -11.20
C PRO A 135 -0.15 0.90 -11.32
N GLY A 136 0.27 -0.05 -12.17
CA GLY A 136 1.68 -0.44 -12.31
C GLY A 136 2.63 0.72 -12.62
N GLU A 137 2.21 1.63 -13.51
CA GLU A 137 2.99 2.80 -13.92
C GLU A 137 3.26 3.79 -12.77
N HIS A 138 2.40 3.79 -11.75
CA HIS A 138 2.58 4.59 -10.54
C HIS A 138 3.28 3.80 -9.42
N LEU A 139 3.17 2.47 -9.42
CA LEU A 139 3.83 1.59 -8.45
C LEU A 139 5.35 1.55 -8.63
N ALA A 140 5.84 1.50 -9.87
CA ALA A 140 7.26 1.35 -10.17
C ALA A 140 8.14 2.46 -9.53
N PRO A 141 7.88 3.76 -9.74
CA PRO A 141 8.71 4.82 -9.14
C PRO A 141 8.65 4.86 -7.61
N LEU A 142 7.49 4.54 -7.02
CA LEU A 142 7.34 4.51 -5.56
C LEU A 142 8.06 3.32 -4.94
N SER A 143 7.94 2.14 -5.56
CA SER A 143 8.63 0.92 -5.12
C SER A 143 10.15 1.10 -5.20
N ASP A 144 10.62 1.74 -6.26
CA ASP A 144 12.04 2.06 -6.44
C ASP A 144 12.56 3.07 -5.41
N THR A 145 11.76 4.06 -5.01
CA THR A 145 12.11 4.99 -3.92
C THR A 145 12.33 4.24 -2.60
N ILE A 146 11.41 3.35 -2.23
CA ILE A 146 11.52 2.55 -1.00
C ILE A 146 12.69 1.57 -1.08
N TRP A 147 12.89 0.94 -2.23
CA TRP A 147 13.98 0.00 -2.44
C TRP A 147 15.35 0.67 -2.31
N ARG A 148 15.53 1.87 -2.88
CA ARG A 148 16.74 2.67 -2.70
C ARG A 148 16.97 3.04 -1.25
N GLU A 149 15.91 3.41 -0.53
CA GLU A 149 16.04 3.73 0.90
C GLU A 149 16.50 2.49 1.70
N PHE A 150 15.96 1.31 1.38
CA PHE A 150 16.31 0.07 2.10
C PHE A 150 17.69 -0.49 1.73
N THR A 151 18.14 -0.30 0.50
CA THR A 151 19.32 -1.02 -0.04
C THR A 151 20.46 -0.11 -0.46
N GLY A 152 20.22 1.18 -0.65
CA GLY A 152 21.12 2.12 -1.31
C GLY A 152 21.19 1.96 -2.84
N ASN A 153 20.48 0.99 -3.42
CA ASN A 153 20.56 0.64 -4.84
C ASN A 153 19.22 0.88 -5.55
N ALA A 154 19.28 1.21 -6.84
CA ALA A 154 18.08 1.29 -7.69
C ALA A 154 17.50 -0.10 -7.95
N LEU A 155 16.18 -0.19 -8.18
CA LEU A 155 15.61 -1.41 -8.75
C LEU A 155 16.19 -1.66 -10.15
N SER A 156 16.37 -2.93 -10.50
CA SER A 156 16.81 -3.29 -11.84
C SER A 156 15.78 -2.86 -12.89
N ALA A 157 16.22 -2.60 -14.12
CA ALA A 157 15.31 -2.21 -15.21
C ALA A 157 14.21 -3.27 -15.43
N GLY A 158 14.54 -4.55 -15.34
CA GLY A 158 13.56 -5.65 -15.46
C GLY A 158 12.53 -5.65 -14.33
N ALA A 159 12.94 -5.36 -13.09
CA ALA A 159 12.02 -5.25 -11.96
C ALA A 159 11.07 -4.05 -12.11
N GLN A 160 11.61 -2.90 -12.54
CA GLN A 160 10.80 -1.71 -12.80
C GLN A 160 9.79 -1.96 -13.91
N GLU A 161 10.21 -2.62 -14.99
CA GLU A 161 9.33 -2.99 -16.10
C GLU A 161 8.25 -3.99 -15.65
N ALA A 162 8.60 -5.01 -14.87
CA ALA A 162 7.65 -6.00 -14.34
C ALA A 162 6.59 -5.36 -13.42
N ILE A 163 6.97 -4.36 -12.63
CA ILE A 163 6.03 -3.57 -11.81
C ILE A 163 5.17 -2.69 -12.72
N ALA A 164 5.77 -1.98 -13.68
CA ALA A 164 5.05 -1.09 -14.59
C ALA A 164 4.04 -1.84 -15.48
N SER A 165 4.37 -3.06 -15.90
CA SER A 165 3.52 -3.93 -16.71
C SER A 165 2.38 -4.59 -15.93
N THR A 166 2.26 -4.30 -14.63
CA THR A 166 1.18 -4.79 -13.79
C THR A 166 -0.13 -4.14 -14.21
N SER A 167 -0.79 -4.76 -15.19
CA SER A 167 -1.91 -4.22 -15.94
C SER A 167 -3.24 -4.40 -15.22
N GLY A 168 -4.10 -3.38 -15.34
CA GLY A 168 -5.45 -3.34 -14.78
C GLY A 168 -6.50 -4.04 -15.62
N ASP A 169 -6.21 -5.19 -16.24
CA ASP A 169 -7.25 -5.95 -16.94
C ASP A 169 -8.08 -6.77 -15.94
N ARG A 170 -8.90 -6.05 -15.17
CA ARG A 170 -10.17 -6.57 -14.69
C ARG A 170 -11.26 -6.07 -15.64
N ASP A 171 -11.19 -6.43 -16.92
CA ASP A 171 -12.43 -6.68 -17.68
C ASP A 171 -13.03 -8.01 -17.20
N GLY A 172 -13.37 -8.04 -15.91
CA GLY A 172 -14.23 -9.04 -15.28
C GLY A 172 -15.67 -8.76 -15.64
N GLY A 173 -15.96 -8.55 -16.92
CA GLY A 173 -17.26 -8.88 -17.45
C GLY A 173 -17.53 -10.32 -17.06
N LEU A 174 -18.62 -10.55 -16.33
CA LEU A 174 -19.15 -11.87 -16.09
C LEU A 174 -19.31 -12.53 -17.47
N ARG A 175 -18.32 -13.32 -17.90
CA ARG A 175 -18.51 -14.29 -18.97
C ARG A 175 -19.33 -15.40 -18.35
N LEU A 176 -20.64 -15.18 -18.29
CA LEU A 176 -21.60 -16.25 -18.13
C LEU A 176 -21.24 -17.32 -19.19
N PRO A 177 -21.02 -18.58 -18.80
CA PRO A 177 -20.91 -19.64 -19.78
C PRO A 177 -22.19 -19.66 -20.61
N ILE A 178 -22.07 -19.70 -21.94
CA ILE A 178 -23.20 -19.70 -22.90
C ILE A 178 -24.04 -20.99 -22.82
N GLU A 179 -23.82 -21.84 -21.83
CA GLU A 179 -24.47 -23.16 -21.67
C GLU A 179 -25.74 -23.16 -20.80
N LEU A 180 -26.40 -22.01 -20.58
CA LEU A 180 -27.67 -21.97 -19.80
C LEU A 180 -28.88 -21.43 -20.56
N THR A 181 -28.78 -21.16 -21.87
CA THR A 181 -29.91 -20.63 -22.68
C THR A 181 -30.74 -21.72 -23.38
N GLN A 182 -30.56 -23.01 -23.08
CA GLN A 182 -31.37 -24.09 -23.71
C GLN A 182 -32.32 -24.84 -22.78
N VAL A 183 -32.51 -24.40 -21.54
CA VAL A 183 -33.51 -25.02 -20.63
C VAL A 183 -34.59 -24.03 -20.23
N MET A 184 -35.15 -23.29 -21.20
CA MET A 184 -36.43 -22.57 -21.05
C MET A 184 -37.08 -22.38 -22.44
N ALA A 185 -37.38 -23.49 -23.10
CA ALA A 185 -38.30 -23.54 -24.23
C ALA A 185 -38.98 -24.92 -24.24
N GLU A 186 -39.87 -25.12 -23.26
CA GLU A 186 -41.04 -25.99 -23.40
C GLU A 186 -42.27 -25.10 -23.57
#